data_AF-A0A125RFU7-F1
#
_entry.id   AF-A0A125RFU7-F1
#
_cell.length_a   1.000
_cell.length_b   1.000
_cell.length_c   1.000
_cell.angle_alpha   90.00
_cell.angle_beta   90.00
_cell.angle_gamma   90.00
#
_symmetry.space_group_name_H-M   'P 1'
#
loop_
_entity.id
_entity.type
_entity.pdbx_description
1 polymer ?
#
loop_
_entity_poly.entity_id
_entity_poly.type
_entity_poly.pdbx_seq_one_letter_code
_entity_poly.pdbx_strand_id
1 'polypeptide(L)'
;IVFRYSKKNREKTRRWVFECIRDGLGYPSIKHDEIGTELMKEYAKFSLNGNGATDEEAHNWVNVLCMSPGIHGRRKTQKTRSEGGGSIFPAKLLEITLNDGYDWSYADMQLGPKTGDLASLKTFEDVWEAFREQYQYAINLCISTKDVSRYFEQRFLQMPFVSAIDDGCMELGMDACALSEQPNDWHNPITTIVAANSLVAIKKLVFEEKKYTLEQLS
;
A
#
# COMPACT_ATOMS: atom_id res chain seq x y z
N ILE A 1 12.72 2.14 -14.87
CA ILE A 1 13.65 3.07 -14.15
C ILE A 1 12.81 4.01 -13.31
N VAL A 2 13.24 4.34 -12.08
CA VAL A 2 12.64 5.37 -11.23
C VAL A 2 13.68 6.49 -11.03
N PHE A 3 13.26 7.74 -11.17
CA PHE A 3 14.09 8.91 -10.91
C PHE A 3 13.57 9.66 -9.68
N ARG A 4 14.41 9.73 -8.64
CA ARG A 4 14.16 10.53 -7.43
C ARG A 4 14.48 11.99 -7.73
N TYR A 5 13.44 12.78 -7.95
CA TYR A 5 13.57 14.18 -8.29
C TYR A 5 13.71 15.03 -7.03
N SER A 6 14.80 15.78 -6.98
CA SER A 6 15.05 16.91 -6.08
C SER A 6 15.45 18.13 -6.91
N LYS A 7 15.22 19.33 -6.37
CA LYS A 7 15.74 20.58 -6.93
C LYS A 7 17.27 20.59 -7.08
N LYS A 8 17.97 19.72 -6.34
CA LYS A 8 19.44 19.56 -6.37
C LYS A 8 19.95 18.78 -7.58
N ASN A 9 19.11 18.06 -8.32
CA ASN A 9 19.59 17.25 -9.44
C ASN A 9 20.15 18.12 -10.58
N ARG A 10 21.39 17.83 -10.99
CA ARG A 10 22.05 18.54 -12.10
C ARG A 10 21.24 18.44 -13.39
N GLU A 11 21.20 19.54 -14.14
CA GLU A 11 20.47 19.64 -15.41
C GLU A 11 20.90 18.58 -16.43
N LYS A 12 22.22 18.30 -16.53
CA LYS A 12 22.76 17.27 -17.43
C LYS A 12 22.05 15.92 -17.27
N THR A 13 21.78 15.49 -16.03
CA THR A 13 21.07 14.23 -15.77
C THR A 13 19.58 14.35 -16.10
N ARG A 14 18.94 15.47 -15.75
CA ARG A 14 17.52 15.71 -16.05
C ARG A 14 17.23 15.69 -17.56
N ARG A 15 18.16 16.15 -18.39
CA ARG A 15 18.05 16.05 -19.85
C ARG A 15 18.01 14.59 -20.31
N TRP A 16 18.88 13.72 -19.81
CA TRP A 16 18.82 12.28 -20.12
C TRP A 16 17.53 11.61 -19.63
N VAL A 17 17.02 12.01 -18.47
CA VAL A 17 15.70 11.55 -17.99
C VAL A 17 14.61 11.95 -18.99
N PHE A 18 14.64 13.19 -19.48
CA PHE A 18 13.68 13.67 -20.45
C PHE A 18 13.79 12.97 -21.82
N GLU A 19 15.00 12.67 -22.31
CA GLU A 19 15.17 11.95 -23.58
C GLU A 19 14.44 10.59 -23.56
N CYS A 20 14.53 9.83 -22.48
CA CYS A 20 13.75 8.58 -22.35
C CYS A 20 12.23 8.82 -22.35
N ILE A 21 11.77 9.87 -21.66
CA ILE A 21 10.34 10.18 -21.52
C ILE A 21 9.75 10.64 -22.86
N ARG A 22 10.43 11.55 -23.57
CA ARG A 22 9.95 12.10 -24.84
C ARG A 22 9.95 11.06 -25.97
N ASP A 23 10.82 10.06 -25.89
CA ASP A 23 10.85 8.92 -26.82
C ASP A 23 9.74 7.90 -26.54
N GLY A 24 8.89 8.16 -25.54
CA GLY A 24 7.69 7.37 -25.29
C GLY A 24 7.94 6.08 -24.52
N LEU A 25 9.10 5.92 -23.89
CA LEU A 25 9.43 4.69 -23.14
C LEU A 25 8.55 4.49 -21.88
N GLY A 26 7.85 5.55 -21.44
CA GLY A 26 7.03 5.52 -20.22
C GLY A 26 7.83 5.62 -18.91
N TYR A 27 9.15 5.80 -18.97
CA TYR A 27 10.04 5.96 -17.82
C TYR A 27 11.27 6.82 -18.18
N PRO A 28 12.09 7.29 -17.20
CA PRO A 28 11.97 7.11 -15.75
C PRO A 28 10.69 7.69 -15.16
N SER A 29 10.00 6.91 -14.31
CA SER A 29 8.92 7.48 -13.49
C SER A 29 9.52 8.40 -12.44
N ILE A 30 8.82 9.49 -12.11
CA ILE A 30 9.36 10.54 -11.23
C ILE A 30 8.79 10.38 -9.82
N LYS A 31 9.65 10.24 -8.82
CA LYS A 31 9.29 10.23 -7.40
C LYS A 31 9.82 11.47 -6.72
N HIS A 32 9.08 11.99 -5.76
CA HIS A 32 9.50 13.15 -4.96
C HIS A 32 10.56 12.72 -3.95
N ASP A 33 11.77 13.28 -4.07
CA ASP A 33 12.93 12.83 -3.27
C ASP A 33 12.73 13.09 -1.78
N GLU A 34 12.35 14.31 -1.43
CA GLU A 34 12.20 14.75 -0.05
C GLU A 34 11.07 13.99 0.68
N ILE A 35 9.93 13.72 0.02
CA ILE A 35 8.85 12.91 0.61
C ILE A 35 9.33 11.49 0.93
N GLY A 36 10.06 10.84 0.01
CA GLY A 36 10.57 9.49 0.27
C GLY A 36 11.60 9.47 1.40
N THR A 37 12.45 10.48 1.49
CA THR A 37 13.44 10.61 2.57
C THR A 37 12.75 10.81 3.93
N GLU A 38 11.79 11.73 4.02
CA GLU A 38 11.04 11.95 5.28
C GLU A 38 10.24 10.72 5.69
N LEU A 39 9.71 9.95 4.71
CA LEU A 39 9.05 8.68 4.99
C LEU A 39 10.00 7.69 5.68
N MET A 40 11.24 7.55 5.21
CA MET A 40 12.22 6.65 5.83
C MET A 40 12.54 7.05 7.27
N LYS A 41 12.67 8.37 7.53
CA LYS A 41 12.87 8.89 8.89
C LYS A 41 11.68 8.59 9.79
N GLU A 42 10.45 8.73 9.27
CA GLU A 42 9.25 8.44 10.05
C GLU A 42 9.20 6.97 10.48
N TYR A 43 9.38 6.05 9.52
CA TYR A 43 9.37 4.61 9.83
C TYR A 43 10.53 4.19 10.74
N ALA A 44 11.69 4.82 10.64
CA ALA A 44 12.85 4.50 11.47
C ALA A 44 12.55 4.64 12.98
N LYS A 45 11.64 5.54 13.37
CA LYS A 45 11.22 5.74 14.76
C LYS A 45 10.54 4.52 15.37
N PHE A 46 9.99 3.63 14.54
CA PHE A 46 9.26 2.44 14.95
C PHE A 46 10.12 1.17 14.94
N SER A 47 11.43 1.30 14.74
CA SER A 47 12.38 0.20 14.81
C SER A 47 12.30 -0.52 16.16
N LEU A 48 12.03 -1.83 16.12
CA LEU A 48 11.85 -2.64 17.34
C LEU A 48 13.13 -2.79 18.18
N ASN A 49 14.30 -2.67 17.57
CA ASN A 49 15.59 -2.69 18.28
C ASN A 49 16.26 -1.31 18.36
N GLY A 50 15.54 -0.23 18.03
CA GLY A 50 16.08 1.13 18.03
C GLY A 50 17.17 1.42 16.98
N ASN A 51 17.37 0.55 15.98
CA ASN A 51 18.36 0.72 14.91
C ASN A 51 17.72 0.99 13.53
N GLY A 52 16.67 1.82 13.50
CA GLY A 52 16.10 2.32 12.25
C GLY A 52 17.10 3.14 11.44
N ALA A 53 16.74 3.55 10.23
CA ALA A 53 17.59 4.42 9.42
C ALA A 53 17.92 5.71 10.16
N THR A 54 19.19 6.08 10.21
CA THR A 54 19.59 7.43 10.64
C THR A 54 19.07 8.49 9.66
N ASP A 55 19.11 9.76 10.06
CA ASP A 55 18.73 10.86 9.18
C ASP A 55 19.53 10.88 7.87
N GLU A 56 20.81 10.50 7.91
CA GLU A 56 21.65 10.37 6.72
C GLU A 56 21.27 9.13 5.90
N GLU A 57 21.08 7.97 6.55
CA GLU A 57 20.66 6.74 5.89
C GLU A 57 19.29 6.86 5.24
N ALA A 58 18.40 7.71 5.76
CA ALA A 58 17.09 7.97 5.20
C ALA A 58 17.15 8.50 3.76
N HIS A 59 18.27 9.11 3.34
CA HIS A 59 18.49 9.50 1.94
C HIS A 59 18.80 8.30 1.02
N ASN A 60 19.15 7.14 1.56
CA ASN A 60 19.50 5.92 0.82
C ASN A 60 18.26 5.05 0.56
N TRP A 61 17.30 5.57 -0.20
CA TRP A 61 16.09 4.85 -0.53
C TRP A 61 15.92 4.58 -2.03
N VAL A 62 15.28 3.46 -2.36
CA VAL A 62 14.83 3.08 -3.70
C VAL A 62 13.35 2.71 -3.64
N ASN A 63 12.67 2.62 -4.79
CA ASN A 63 11.39 1.92 -4.78
C ASN A 63 11.65 0.40 -4.66
N VAL A 64 10.95 -0.28 -3.76
CA VAL A 64 11.04 -1.74 -3.58
C VAL A 64 10.48 -2.46 -4.81
N LEU A 65 9.31 -2.03 -5.28
CA LEU A 65 8.71 -2.43 -6.55
C LEU A 65 8.36 -1.17 -7.35
N CYS A 66 7.10 -1.02 -7.77
CA CYS A 66 6.71 0.12 -8.59
C CYS A 66 6.72 1.45 -7.82
N MET A 67 6.20 1.50 -6.59
CA MET A 67 5.79 2.75 -5.95
C MET A 67 6.32 3.01 -4.54
N SER A 68 6.53 1.97 -3.72
CA SER A 68 6.87 2.16 -2.30
C SER A 68 8.36 2.36 -2.09
N PRO A 69 8.82 3.43 -1.42
CA PRO A 69 10.20 3.60 -0.98
C PRO A 69 10.64 2.48 -0.02
N GLY A 70 11.94 2.25 0.08
CA GLY A 70 12.57 1.39 1.07
C GLY A 70 14.08 1.60 1.07
N ILE A 71 14.71 1.37 2.22
CA ILE A 71 16.17 1.53 2.37
C ILE A 71 16.93 0.58 1.45
N HIS A 72 18.01 1.08 0.85
CA HIS A 72 19.04 0.28 0.21
C HIS A 72 20.38 0.48 0.91
N GLY A 73 21.26 -0.51 0.81
CA GLY A 73 22.57 -0.49 1.46
C GLY A 73 22.99 -1.88 1.89
N ARG A 74 23.96 -1.94 2.80
CA ARG A 74 24.48 -3.21 3.34
C ARG A 74 23.66 -3.78 4.49
N ARG A 75 22.73 -2.99 5.06
CA ARG A 75 21.91 -3.32 6.23
C ARG A 75 20.54 -2.67 6.10
N LYS A 76 19.56 -3.12 6.90
CA LYS A 76 18.22 -2.51 7.06
C LYS A 76 17.31 -2.57 5.83
N THR A 77 17.74 -3.18 4.74
CA THR A 77 16.90 -3.33 3.54
C THR A 77 15.68 -4.21 3.83
N GLN A 78 14.57 -3.98 3.15
CA GLN A 78 13.43 -4.88 3.24
C GLN A 78 13.74 -6.23 2.59
N LYS A 79 13.41 -7.32 3.28
CA LYS A 79 13.79 -8.69 2.88
C LYS A 79 12.67 -9.52 2.25
N THR A 80 11.42 -9.15 2.48
CA THR A 80 10.25 -9.91 2.00
C THR A 80 9.08 -8.99 1.71
N ARG A 81 8.17 -9.44 0.83
CA ARG A 81 6.89 -8.77 0.56
C ARG A 81 5.93 -8.86 1.75
N SER A 82 6.18 -9.77 2.69
CA SER A 82 5.41 -9.87 3.93
C SER A 82 5.58 -8.65 4.83
N GLU A 83 6.70 -7.92 4.74
CA GLU A 83 6.86 -6.61 5.38
C GLU A 83 5.90 -5.59 4.76
N GLY A 84 5.88 -5.49 3.43
CA GLY A 84 5.11 -4.49 2.72
C GLY A 84 4.87 -4.86 1.27
N GLY A 85 3.65 -4.59 0.80
CA GLY A 85 3.13 -5.07 -0.48
C GLY A 85 1.80 -5.79 -0.31
N GLY A 86 1.23 -6.23 -1.44
CA GLY A 86 -0.16 -6.70 -1.52
C GLY A 86 -1.12 -5.59 -1.94
N SER A 87 -2.36 -5.94 -2.26
CA SER A 87 -3.35 -5.00 -2.79
C SER A 87 -4.73 -5.19 -2.16
N ILE A 88 -5.51 -4.12 -2.13
CA ILE A 88 -6.91 -4.07 -1.73
C ILE A 88 -7.68 -3.27 -2.79
N PHE A 89 -8.96 -3.59 -3.01
CA PHE A 89 -9.72 -3.07 -4.15
C PHE A 89 -10.96 -2.28 -3.73
N PRO A 90 -10.84 -0.96 -3.42
CA PRO A 90 -11.97 -0.14 -2.99
C PRO A 90 -13.20 -0.17 -3.91
N ALA A 91 -13.04 -0.31 -5.22
CA ALA A 91 -14.19 -0.35 -6.13
C ALA A 91 -15.09 -1.56 -5.86
N LYS A 92 -14.49 -2.76 -5.72
CA LYS A 92 -15.25 -3.98 -5.39
C LYS A 92 -15.82 -3.91 -3.98
N LEU A 93 -15.08 -3.34 -3.03
CA LEU A 93 -15.58 -3.13 -1.67
C LEU A 93 -16.83 -2.22 -1.66
N LEU A 94 -16.83 -1.14 -2.44
CA LEU A 94 -18.00 -0.26 -2.57
C LEU A 94 -19.19 -0.95 -3.24
N GLU A 95 -18.93 -1.79 -4.26
CA GLU A 95 -19.98 -2.55 -4.91
C GLU A 95 -20.71 -3.47 -3.92
N ILE A 96 -19.96 -4.23 -3.12
CA ILE A 96 -20.57 -5.13 -2.12
C ILE A 96 -21.15 -4.34 -0.93
N THR A 97 -20.66 -3.14 -0.62
CA THR A 97 -21.31 -2.24 0.36
C THR A 97 -22.77 -1.99 0.00
N LEU A 98 -23.06 -1.82 -1.28
CA LEU A 98 -24.42 -1.59 -1.77
C LEU A 98 -25.23 -2.88 -1.92
N ASN A 99 -24.72 -4.02 -1.49
CA ASN A 99 -25.40 -5.31 -1.59
C ASN A 99 -25.13 -6.22 -0.37
N ASP A 100 -25.14 -5.64 0.84
CA ASP A 100 -24.95 -6.35 2.12
C ASP A 100 -23.70 -7.27 2.18
N GLY A 101 -22.61 -6.84 1.55
CA GLY A 101 -21.35 -7.59 1.46
C GLY A 101 -21.34 -8.75 0.45
N TYR A 102 -22.40 -8.93 -0.33
CA TYR A 102 -22.53 -10.01 -1.31
C TYR A 102 -22.06 -9.56 -2.71
N ASP A 103 -21.12 -10.31 -3.29
CA ASP A 103 -20.60 -10.07 -4.63
C ASP A 103 -21.44 -10.81 -5.67
N TRP A 104 -22.47 -10.16 -6.19
CA TRP A 104 -23.37 -10.73 -7.19
C TRP A 104 -22.79 -10.69 -8.61
N SER A 105 -21.86 -9.77 -8.91
CA SER A 105 -21.44 -9.48 -10.29
C SER A 105 -20.28 -10.34 -10.77
N TYR A 106 -19.50 -10.92 -9.84
CA TYR A 106 -18.32 -11.70 -10.20
C TYR A 106 -18.31 -13.09 -9.55
N ALA A 107 -18.24 -13.16 -8.21
CA ALA A 107 -18.08 -14.44 -7.52
C ALA A 107 -19.40 -15.15 -7.17
N ASP A 108 -20.53 -14.45 -7.24
CA ASP A 108 -21.85 -14.92 -6.80
C ASP A 108 -21.80 -15.56 -5.40
N MET A 109 -21.19 -14.85 -4.44
CA MET A 109 -21.09 -15.30 -3.05
C MET A 109 -20.92 -14.13 -2.08
N GLN A 110 -21.10 -14.41 -0.79
CA GLN A 110 -20.75 -13.45 0.26
C GLN A 110 -19.25 -13.18 0.24
N LEU A 111 -18.85 -11.94 0.00
CA LEU A 111 -17.44 -11.54 -0.11
C LEU A 111 -16.94 -10.80 1.14
N GLY A 112 -17.81 -10.04 1.79
CA GLY A 112 -17.50 -9.28 3.00
C GLY A 112 -18.54 -9.47 4.11
N PRO A 113 -18.40 -8.78 5.25
CA PRO A 113 -19.41 -8.76 6.30
C PRO A 113 -20.77 -8.27 5.79
N LYS A 114 -21.83 -8.68 6.48
CA LYS A 114 -23.19 -8.15 6.26
C LYS A 114 -23.32 -6.79 6.94
N THR A 115 -23.11 -5.73 6.15
CA THR A 115 -23.07 -4.34 6.62
C THR A 115 -24.39 -3.60 6.49
N GLY A 116 -25.47 -4.31 6.12
CA GLY A 116 -26.81 -3.75 5.95
C GLY A 116 -27.32 -3.89 4.53
N ASP A 117 -28.62 -4.16 4.40
CA ASP A 117 -29.33 -4.13 3.12
C ASP A 117 -29.54 -2.68 2.63
N LEU A 118 -29.96 -2.50 1.37
CA LEU A 118 -30.23 -1.18 0.80
C LEU A 118 -31.19 -0.34 1.65
N ALA A 119 -32.23 -0.96 2.22
CA ALA A 119 -33.26 -0.26 2.99
C ALA A 119 -32.72 0.30 4.32
N SER A 120 -31.60 -0.26 4.82
CA SER A 120 -30.89 0.24 6.00
C SER A 120 -30.02 1.47 5.73
N LEU A 121 -29.64 1.75 4.47
CA LEU A 121 -28.75 2.85 4.08
C LEU A 121 -29.53 4.14 3.81
N LYS A 122 -29.96 4.82 4.88
CA LYS A 122 -30.89 5.97 4.80
C LYS A 122 -30.20 7.30 4.53
N THR A 123 -28.92 7.39 4.83
CA THR A 123 -28.09 8.60 4.69
C THR A 123 -26.80 8.28 3.94
N PHE A 124 -26.12 9.32 3.44
CA PHE A 124 -24.81 9.13 2.83
C PHE A 124 -23.79 8.62 3.86
N GLU A 125 -23.94 9.05 5.11
CA GLU A 125 -23.13 8.60 6.23
C GLU A 125 -23.28 7.09 6.47
N ASP A 126 -24.48 6.53 6.31
CA ASP A 126 -24.69 5.07 6.41
C ASP A 126 -23.91 4.32 5.31
N VAL A 127 -23.94 4.81 4.07
CA VAL A 127 -23.14 4.25 2.96
C VAL A 127 -21.64 4.33 3.24
N TRP A 128 -21.18 5.47 3.76
CA TRP A 128 -19.79 5.69 4.09
C TRP A 128 -19.29 4.77 5.20
N GLU A 129 -20.09 4.58 6.26
CA GLU A 129 -19.74 3.70 7.37
C GLU A 129 -19.83 2.22 6.97
N ALA A 130 -20.82 1.81 6.18
CA ALA A 130 -20.86 0.45 5.62
C ALA A 130 -19.64 0.16 4.73
N PHE A 131 -19.19 1.14 3.93
CA PHE A 131 -17.92 1.03 3.18
C PHE A 131 -16.70 0.94 4.10
N ARG A 132 -16.68 1.71 5.19
CA ARG A 132 -15.61 1.64 6.20
C ARG A 132 -15.52 0.25 6.81
N GLU A 133 -16.65 -0.37 7.17
CA GLU A 133 -16.68 -1.72 7.75
C GLU A 133 -16.18 -2.78 6.75
N GLN A 134 -16.60 -2.70 5.48
CA GLN A 134 -16.06 -3.56 4.41
C GLN A 134 -14.53 -3.39 4.27
N TYR A 135 -14.06 -2.15 4.30
CA TYR A 135 -12.64 -1.84 4.19
C TYR A 135 -11.84 -2.35 5.40
N GLN A 136 -12.34 -2.17 6.63
CA GLN A 136 -11.72 -2.64 7.87
C GLN A 136 -11.57 -4.17 7.88
N TYR A 137 -12.63 -4.89 7.51
CA TYR A 137 -12.58 -6.35 7.40
C TYR A 137 -11.48 -6.78 6.41
N ALA A 138 -11.51 -6.22 5.21
CA ALA A 138 -10.58 -6.60 4.14
C ALA A 138 -9.13 -6.25 4.48
N ILE A 139 -8.86 -5.05 5.02
CA ILE A 139 -7.49 -4.63 5.33
C ILE A 139 -6.92 -5.43 6.51
N ASN A 140 -7.72 -5.81 7.51
CA ASN A 140 -7.25 -6.67 8.59
C ASN A 140 -6.77 -8.04 8.09
N LEU A 141 -7.51 -8.66 7.16
CA LEU A 141 -7.08 -9.91 6.53
C LEU A 141 -5.82 -9.71 5.68
N CYS A 142 -5.75 -8.61 4.94
CA CYS A 142 -4.60 -8.28 4.10
C CYS A 142 -3.29 -8.16 4.90
N ILE A 143 -3.33 -7.59 6.10
CA ILE A 143 -2.13 -7.44 6.93
C ILE A 143 -1.85 -8.71 7.73
N SER A 144 -2.84 -9.26 8.44
CA SER A 144 -2.63 -10.42 9.31
C SER A 144 -2.10 -11.66 8.57
N THR A 145 -2.54 -11.87 7.32
CA THR A 145 -2.02 -12.96 6.48
C THR A 145 -0.55 -12.78 6.11
N LYS A 146 -0.09 -11.54 5.90
CA LYS A 146 1.33 -11.24 5.67
C LYS A 146 2.17 -11.51 6.91
N ASP A 147 1.68 -11.12 8.09
CA ASP A 147 2.41 -11.35 9.34
C ASP A 147 2.51 -12.85 9.67
N VAL A 148 1.45 -13.61 9.41
CA VAL A 148 1.48 -15.08 9.52
C VAL A 148 2.48 -15.67 8.52
N SER A 149 2.54 -15.17 7.29
CA SER A 149 3.57 -15.57 6.32
C SER A 149 4.96 -15.29 6.87
N ARG A 150 5.21 -14.08 7.38
CA ARG A 150 6.50 -13.66 7.96
C ARG A 150 6.94 -14.55 9.12
N TYR A 151 5.99 -15.01 9.93
CA TYR A 151 6.23 -15.94 11.02
C TYR A 151 6.80 -17.27 10.52
N PHE A 152 6.22 -17.85 9.47
CA PHE A 152 6.67 -19.12 8.92
C PHE A 152 7.93 -18.97 8.05
N GLU A 153 8.06 -17.87 7.31
CA GLU A 153 9.23 -17.60 6.45
C GLU A 153 10.54 -17.71 7.21
N GLN A 154 10.66 -17.01 8.35
CA GLN A 154 11.88 -17.03 9.15
C GLN A 154 12.16 -18.39 9.85
N ARG A 155 11.17 -19.28 9.91
CA ARG A 155 11.25 -20.58 10.63
C ARG A 155 11.51 -21.76 9.70
N PHE A 156 11.01 -21.69 8.47
CA PHE A 156 11.03 -22.81 7.53
C PHE A 156 11.52 -22.45 6.13
N LEU A 157 11.65 -21.15 5.81
CA LEU A 157 12.12 -20.64 4.52
C LEU A 157 13.29 -19.67 4.71
N GLN A 158 14.22 -20.03 5.61
CA GLN A 158 15.39 -19.22 5.89
C GLN A 158 16.18 -18.94 4.61
N MET A 159 16.75 -17.74 4.52
CA MET A 159 17.50 -17.27 3.37
C MET A 159 18.96 -17.02 3.76
N PRO A 160 19.74 -18.09 4.03
CA PRO A 160 21.09 -17.94 4.60
C PRO A 160 22.02 -17.10 3.74
N PHE A 161 21.87 -17.12 2.42
CA PHE A 161 22.66 -16.25 1.54
C PHE A 161 22.31 -14.76 1.71
N VAL A 162 21.03 -14.41 1.82
CA VAL A 162 20.59 -13.03 2.07
C VAL A 162 21.06 -12.58 3.45
N SER A 163 20.94 -13.44 4.46
CA SER A 163 21.44 -13.18 5.81
C SER A 163 22.96 -12.95 5.82
N ALA A 164 23.71 -13.70 5.02
CA ALA A 164 25.17 -13.60 4.98
C ALA A 164 25.68 -12.28 4.37
N ILE A 165 24.87 -11.59 3.57
CA ILE A 165 25.24 -10.33 2.91
C ILE A 165 24.59 -9.09 3.54
N ASP A 166 23.77 -9.27 4.58
CA ASP A 166 23.25 -8.18 5.40
C ASP A 166 24.07 -8.05 6.68
N ASP A 167 24.67 -6.88 6.91
CA ASP A 167 25.60 -6.67 8.03
C ASP A 167 24.93 -6.90 9.39
N GLY A 168 23.63 -6.62 9.54
CA GLY A 168 22.89 -6.84 10.78
C GLY A 168 22.55 -8.30 11.03
N CYS A 169 22.15 -9.01 9.98
CA CYS A 169 21.91 -10.45 10.05
C CYS A 169 23.20 -11.20 10.40
N MET A 170 24.32 -10.82 9.78
CA MET A 170 25.64 -11.39 10.06
C MET A 170 26.09 -11.09 11.50
N GLU A 171 25.97 -9.84 11.96
CA GLU A 171 26.37 -9.44 13.32
C GLU A 171 25.57 -10.19 14.40
N LEU A 172 24.26 -10.35 14.18
CA LEU A 172 23.35 -10.90 15.18
C LEU A 172 23.10 -12.41 15.01
N GLY A 173 23.63 -13.04 13.97
CA GLY A 173 23.39 -14.46 13.66
C GLY A 173 21.91 -14.77 13.40
N MET A 174 21.18 -13.82 12.80
CA MET A 174 19.73 -13.92 12.55
C MET A 174 19.43 -14.19 11.07
N ASP A 175 18.34 -14.91 10.81
CA ASP A 175 17.79 -15.02 9.46
C ASP A 175 17.26 -13.67 8.95
N ALA A 176 17.37 -13.44 7.64
CA ALA A 176 16.94 -12.21 6.97
C ALA A 176 15.43 -11.91 7.15
N CYS A 177 14.58 -12.93 7.28
CA CYS A 177 13.16 -12.71 7.60
C CYS A 177 12.91 -12.59 9.11
N ALA A 178 13.85 -12.96 9.98
CA ALA A 178 13.72 -12.77 11.43
C ALA A 178 14.08 -11.35 11.85
N LEU A 179 15.19 -10.81 11.34
CA LEU A 179 15.65 -9.47 11.66
C LEU A 179 14.92 -8.41 10.81
N SER A 180 14.27 -7.45 11.46
CA SER A 180 13.66 -6.27 10.81
C SER A 180 14.00 -5.01 11.60
N GLU A 181 15.04 -4.30 11.17
CA GLU A 181 15.52 -3.09 11.86
C GLU A 181 14.87 -1.81 11.34
N GLN A 182 14.52 -1.78 10.05
CA GLN A 182 13.77 -0.68 9.45
C GLN A 182 12.37 -1.19 9.10
N PRO A 183 11.32 -0.74 9.80
CA PRO A 183 9.96 -0.98 9.39
C PRO A 183 9.70 -0.35 8.02
N ASN A 184 8.90 -1.03 7.20
CA ASN A 184 8.47 -0.50 5.90
C ASN A 184 7.16 -1.17 5.47
N ASP A 185 6.12 -1.06 6.27
CA ASP A 185 4.84 -1.67 5.96
C ASP A 185 3.99 -0.80 5.02
N TRP A 186 3.39 -1.44 4.01
CA TRP A 186 2.36 -0.83 3.17
C TRP A 186 1.44 -1.87 2.56
N HIS A 187 0.29 -1.41 2.08
CA HIS A 187 -0.64 -2.16 1.25
C HIS A 187 -1.20 -1.26 0.15
N ASN A 188 -1.47 -1.79 -1.04
CA ASN A 188 -1.81 -0.95 -2.20
C ASN A 188 -3.34 -0.86 -2.40
N PRO A 189 -3.98 0.29 -2.14
CA PRO A 189 -5.35 0.51 -2.58
C PRO A 189 -5.39 0.78 -4.09
N ILE A 190 -5.84 -0.23 -4.86
CA ILE A 190 -5.97 -0.18 -6.31
C ILE A 190 -7.45 -0.02 -6.64
N THR A 191 -7.82 0.79 -7.64
CA THR A 191 -9.21 1.17 -8.00
C THR A 191 -9.89 2.21 -7.11
N THR A 192 -9.13 2.85 -6.21
CA THR A 192 -9.63 3.89 -5.29
C THR A 192 -10.45 4.99 -5.96
N ILE A 193 -10.02 5.46 -7.14
CA ILE A 193 -10.70 6.55 -7.84
C ILE A 193 -12.09 6.15 -8.36
N VAL A 194 -12.30 4.88 -8.71
CA VAL A 194 -13.64 4.40 -9.06
C VAL A 194 -14.55 4.51 -7.84
N ALA A 195 -14.12 4.00 -6.69
CA ALA A 195 -14.89 4.11 -5.45
C ALA A 195 -15.14 5.57 -5.04
N ALA A 196 -14.11 6.43 -5.11
CA ALA A 196 -14.23 7.84 -4.74
C ALA A 196 -15.22 8.60 -5.64
N ASN A 197 -15.12 8.43 -6.97
CA ASN A 197 -16.03 9.07 -7.91
C ASN A 197 -17.46 8.54 -7.75
N SER A 198 -17.63 7.24 -7.51
CA SER A 198 -18.94 6.65 -7.21
C SER A 198 -19.56 7.24 -5.95
N LEU A 199 -18.80 7.36 -4.85
CA LEU A 199 -19.29 7.99 -3.61
C LEU A 199 -19.68 9.45 -3.81
N VAL A 200 -18.92 10.22 -4.60
CA VAL A 200 -19.29 11.60 -4.98
C VAL A 200 -20.64 11.63 -5.73
N ALA A 201 -20.82 10.73 -6.71
CA ALA A 201 -22.05 10.66 -7.49
C ALA A 201 -23.26 10.23 -6.64
N ILE A 202 -23.08 9.23 -5.76
CA ILE A 202 -24.09 8.75 -4.82
C ILE A 202 -24.52 9.90 -3.90
N LYS A 203 -23.55 10.57 -3.26
CA LYS A 203 -23.83 11.71 -2.37
C LYS A 203 -24.68 12.77 -3.07
N LYS A 204 -24.22 13.21 -4.25
CA LYS A 204 -24.84 14.30 -4.98
C LYS A 204 -26.22 13.93 -5.52
N LEU A 205 -26.34 12.82 -6.25
CA LEU A 205 -27.54 12.52 -7.04
C LEU A 205 -28.64 11.81 -6.24
N VAL A 206 -28.27 11.04 -5.21
CA VAL A 206 -29.22 10.28 -4.39
C VAL A 206 -29.57 11.03 -3.11
N PHE A 207 -28.58 11.55 -2.37
CA PHE A 207 -28.82 12.12 -1.05
C PHE A 207 -29.04 13.65 -1.06
N GLU A 208 -28.23 14.40 -1.81
CA GLU A 208 -28.34 15.87 -1.88
C GLU A 208 -29.47 16.32 -2.82
N GLU A 209 -29.47 15.86 -4.07
CA GLU A 209 -30.44 16.29 -5.10
C GLU A 209 -31.69 15.41 -5.17
N LYS A 210 -31.64 14.19 -4.60
CA LYS A 210 -32.75 13.22 -4.59
C LYS A 210 -33.34 12.99 -5.99
N LYS A 211 -32.48 12.98 -7.00
CA LYS A 211 -32.85 12.75 -8.40
C LYS A 211 -33.18 11.29 -8.67
N TYR A 212 -32.50 10.38 -7.97
CA TYR A 212 -32.74 8.94 -7.97
C TYR A 212 -32.77 8.43 -6.53
N THR A 213 -33.46 7.32 -6.27
CA THR A 213 -33.34 6.58 -5.01
C THR A 213 -32.18 5.56 -5.07
N LEU A 214 -31.76 5.01 -3.92
CA LEU A 214 -30.75 3.94 -3.92
C LEU A 214 -31.24 2.68 -4.64
N GLU A 215 -32.53 2.34 -4.52
CA GLU A 215 -33.15 1.20 -5.19
C GLU A 215 -33.22 1.36 -6.71
N GLN A 216 -33.24 2.60 -7.21
CA GLN A 216 -33.15 2.86 -8.65
C GLN A 216 -31.72 2.77 -9.19
N LEU A 217 -30.73 2.97 -8.32
CA LEU A 217 -29.31 2.84 -8.66
C LEU A 217 -28.86 1.38 -8.65
N SER A 218 -29.38 0.59 -7.71
CA SER A 218 -29.10 -0.85 -7.56
C SER A 218 -29.70 -1.69 -8.66
#